data_AF-A0A533URR6-F1
#
_entry.id   AF-A0A533URR6-F1
#
_cell.length_a   1.000
_cell.length_b   1.000
_cell.length_c   1.000
_cell.angle_alpha   90.00
_cell.angle_beta   90.00
_cell.angle_gamma   90.00
#
_symmetry.space_group_name_H-M   'P 1'
#
loop_
_entity.id
_entity.type
_entity.pdbx_description
1 polymer ?
#
loop_
_entity_poly.entity_id
_entity_poly.type
_entity_poly.pdbx_seq_one_letter_code
_entity_poly.pdbx_strand_id
1 'polypeptide(L)' 'MNLYDMKSIHCCKCDKFIGEIECDAIVVFSKCGQCANPIPEGDDKALYTINKYKINPKSLDLVAA' A
#
# COMPACT_ATOMS: atom_id res chain seq x y z
N MET A 1 2.02 -31.70 -10.29
CA MET A 1 1.27 -30.44 -10.25
C MET A 1 -0.16 -30.83 -9.93
N ASN A 2 -0.57 -30.73 -8.66
CA ASN A 2 -1.91 -31.12 -8.21
C ASN A 2 -2.78 -29.86 -8.18
N LEU A 3 -3.93 -29.92 -8.86
CA LEU A 3 -4.88 -28.83 -9.00
C LEU A 3 -5.51 -28.36 -7.65
N TYR A 4 -5.21 -29.05 -6.56
CA TYR A 4 -5.87 -28.91 -5.26
C TYR A 4 -4.93 -28.44 -4.15
N ASP A 5 -3.63 -28.26 -4.43
CA ASP A 5 -2.71 -27.74 -3.43
C ASP A 5 -2.92 -26.22 -3.34
N MET A 6 -3.74 -25.83 -2.37
CA MET A 6 -3.97 -24.43 -2.00
C MET A 6 -3.25 -24.12 -0.68
N LYS A 7 -2.78 -22.89 -0.54
CA LYS A 7 -2.21 -22.36 0.71
C LYS A 7 -3.06 -21.22 1.25
N SER A 8 -3.17 -21.15 2.57
CA SER A 8 -3.85 -20.03 3.23
C SER A 8 -3.00 -18.77 3.17
N ILE A 9 -3.64 -17.64 2.91
CA ILE A 9 -3.06 -16.32 3.05
C ILE A 9 -3.57 -15.67 4.33
N HIS A 10 -2.61 -15.18 5.09
CA HIS A 10 -2.84 -14.35 6.26
C HIS A 10 -2.32 -12.95 6.03
N CYS A 11 -2.90 -11.99 6.75
CA CYS A 11 -2.42 -10.62 6.78
C CYS A 11 -1.06 -10.56 7.47
N CYS A 12 -0.04 -10.00 6.83
CA CYS A 12 1.29 -9.89 7.43
C CYS A 12 1.36 -8.98 8.67
N LYS A 13 0.35 -8.12 8.90
CA LYS A 13 0.31 -7.18 10.03
C LYS A 13 -0.48 -7.68 11.23
N CYS A 14 -1.59 -8.39 11.02
CA CYS A 14 -2.52 -8.78 12.09
C CYS A 14 -2.87 -10.27 12.09
N ASP A 15 -2.24 -11.05 11.21
CA ASP A 15 -2.40 -12.50 11.05
C ASP A 15 -3.84 -12.97 10.71
N LYS A 16 -4.74 -12.02 10.42
CA LYS A 16 -6.11 -12.32 10.01
C LYS A 16 -6.11 -13.12 8.72
N PHE A 17 -6.86 -14.22 8.71
CA PHE A 17 -7.12 -15.01 7.51
C PHE A 17 -7.80 -14.15 6.42
N ILE A 18 -7.24 -14.19 5.21
CA ILE A 18 -7.73 -13.45 4.04
C ILE A 18 -8.45 -14.40 3.08
N GLY A 19 -7.89 -15.59 2.85
CA GLY A 19 -8.41 -16.57 1.90
C GLY A 19 -7.37 -17.63 1.54
N GLU A 20 -7.64 -18.36 0.47
CA GLU A 20 -6.77 -19.42 -0.05
C GLU A 20 -6.36 -19.10 -1.50
N ILE A 21 -5.13 -19.46 -1.86
CA ILE A 21 -4.59 -19.31 -3.21
C ILE A 21 -3.87 -20.57 -3.64
N GLU A 22 -3.57 -20.67 -4.94
CA GLU A 22 -2.72 -21.74 -5.48
C GLU A 22 -1.33 -21.72 -4.83
N CYS A 23 -0.78 -22.91 -4.57
CA CYS A 23 0.49 -23.05 -3.86
C CYS A 23 1.68 -22.39 -4.57
N ASP A 24 1.67 -22.33 -5.90
CA ASP A 24 2.71 -21.72 -6.73
C ASP A 24 2.58 -20.19 -6.88
N ALA A 25 1.45 -19.60 -6.49
CA ALA A 25 1.28 -18.15 -6.55
C ALA A 25 2.19 -17.42 -5.55
N ILE A 26 2.89 -16.38 -6.01
CA ILE A 26 3.81 -15.59 -5.17
C ILE A 26 3.03 -14.45 -4.51
N VAL A 27 3.00 -14.46 -3.17
CA VAL A 27 2.32 -13.43 -2.38
C VAL A 27 3.35 -12.42 -1.88
N VAL A 28 3.09 -11.14 -2.14
CA VAL A 28 3.92 -10.04 -1.66
C VAL A 28 3.05 -9.09 -0.85
N PHE A 29 3.44 -8.82 0.40
CA PHE A 29 2.77 -7.88 1.30
C PHE A 29 1.23 -8.03 1.40
N SER A 30 0.75 -9.24 1.66
CA SER A 30 -0.68 -9.47 1.90
C SER A 30 -1.19 -8.67 3.12
N LYS A 31 -2.12 -7.75 2.88
CA LYS A 31 -2.79 -6.96 3.92
C LYS A 31 -4.29 -7.21 3.85
N CYS A 32 -4.95 -7.43 5.00
CA CYS A 32 -6.41 -7.50 5.06
C CYS A 32 -7.03 -6.09 4.89
N GLY A 33 -8.33 -5.99 4.60
CA GLY A 33 -8.99 -4.71 4.32
C GLY A 33 -8.94 -3.66 5.45
N GLN A 34 -8.64 -4.06 6.69
CA GLN A 34 -8.43 -3.15 7.82
C GLN A 34 -6.97 -2.67 7.95
N CYS A 35 -6.02 -3.49 7.51
CA CYS A 35 -4.59 -3.18 7.55
C CYS A 35 -4.06 -2.59 6.24
N ALA A 36 -4.81 -2.78 5.15
CA ALA A 36 -4.60 -2.11 3.89
C ALA A 36 -4.94 -0.64 4.11
N ASN A 37 -3.91 0.18 4.28
CA ASN A 37 -4.09 1.63 4.29
C ASN A 37 -4.37 2.05 2.84
N PRO A 38 -5.55 2.61 2.51
CA PRO A 38 -5.82 3.15 1.18
C PRO A 38 -4.92 4.35 0.86
N ILE A 39 -4.29 4.92 1.90
CA ILE A 39 -3.28 5.96 1.78
C ILE A 39 -1.93 5.24 1.68
N PRO A 40 -1.18 5.40 0.57
CA PRO A 40 0.14 4.80 0.45
C PRO A 40 1.01 5.28 1.62
N GLU A 41 1.72 4.35 2.27
CA GLU A 41 2.68 4.57 3.37
C GLU A 41 3.95 5.32 2.89
N GLY A 42 3.83 6.15 1.84
CA GLY A 42 4.81 7.15 1.46
C GLY A 42 4.31 8.49 1.94
N ASP A 43 4.82 8.93 3.08
CA ASP A 43 4.60 10.26 3.62
C ASP A 43 4.75 11.32 2.52
N ASP A 44 3.69 12.14 2.38
CA ASP A 44 3.58 13.32 1.53
C ASP A 44 3.78 13.15 0.02
N LYS A 45 2.68 12.81 -0.66
CA LYS A 45 2.48 13.13 -2.09
C LYS A 45 2.74 14.62 -2.40
N ALA A 46 2.56 15.51 -1.41
CA ALA A 46 2.93 16.92 -1.51
C ALA A 46 4.45 17.10 -1.66
N LEU A 47 5.27 16.46 -0.83
CA LEU A 47 6.74 16.49 -0.90
C LEU A 47 7.26 15.91 -2.22
N TYR A 48 6.68 14.79 -2.68
CA TYR A 48 7.02 14.22 -3.99
C TYR A 48 6.75 15.22 -5.13
N THR A 49 5.60 15.90 -5.07
CA THR A 49 5.20 16.90 -6.08
C THR A 49 6.09 18.15 -6.00
N ILE A 50 6.34 18.68 -4.81
CA ILE A 50 7.17 19.87 -4.57
C ILE A 50 8.61 19.64 -5.08
N ASN A 51 9.22 18.49 -4.77
CA ASN A 51 10.57 18.15 -5.23
C ASN A 51 10.63 17.93 -6.75
N LYS A 52 9.62 17.27 -7.33
CA LYS A 52 9.57 16.99 -8.77
C LYS A 52 9.46 18.27 -9.62
N TYR A 53 8.74 19.27 -9.12
CA TYR A 53 8.51 20.53 -9.82
C TYR A 53 9.39 21.70 -9.31
N LYS A 54 10.30 21.46 -8.35
CA LYS A 54 11.12 22.49 -7.66
C LYS A 54 10.29 23.72 -7.24
N ILE A 55 9.06 23.51 -6.80
CA ILE A 55 8.19 24.61 -6.40
C ILE A 55 8.71 25.10 -5.05
N ASN A 56 9.10 26.37 -4.99
CA ASN A 56 9.65 26.95 -3.77
C ASN A 56 8.50 27.10 -2.75
N PRO A 57 8.57 26.50 -1.55
CA PRO A 57 7.45 26.48 -0.59
C PRO A 57 7.01 27.87 -0.11
N LYS A 58 7.82 28.91 -0.33
CA LYS A 58 7.47 30.32 -0.02
C LYS A 58 6.36 30.91 -0.91
N SER A 59 5.91 30.23 -1.96
CA SER A 59 4.83 30.73 -2.83
C SER A 59 3.44 30.21 -2.46
N LEU A 60 3.29 29.33 -1.46
CA LEU A 60 2.00 28.72 -1.13
C LEU A 60 1.14 29.56 -0.17
N ASP A 61 1.73 30.52 0.54
CA ASP A 61 1.02 31.39 1.49
C ASP A 61 0.17 32.51 0.84
N LEU A 62 0.14 32.62 -0.49
CA LEU A 62 -0.57 33.68 -1.23
C LEU A 62 -1.96 33.27 -1.76
N VAL A 63 -2.43 32.04 -1.53
CA VAL A 63 -3.73 31.56 -2.05
C VAL A 63 -4.77 31.37 -0.92
N ALA A 64 -4.48 31.85 0.29
CA ALA A 64 -5.38 31.79 1.45
C ALA A 64 -5.79 33.17 1.99
N ALA A 65 -5.87 34.19 1.12
CA ALA A 65 -6.44 35.51 1.43
C ALA A 65 -7.44 35.95 0.35
#